data_AF-A0A1L7RT14-F1
#
_entry.id   AF-A0A1L7RT14-F1
#
_cell.length_a   1.000
_cell.length_b   1.000
_cell.length_c   1.000
_cell.angle_alpha   90.00
_cell.angle_beta   90.00
_cell.angle_gamma   90.00
#
_symmetry.space_group_name_H-M   'P 1'
#
loop_
_entity.id
_entity.type
_entity.pdbx_description
1 polymer ?
#
loop_
_entity_poly.entity_id
_entity_poly.type
_entity_poly.pdbx_seq_one_letter_code
_entity_poly.pdbx_strand_id
1 'polypeptide(L)'
;MMRRQLRRRASLAVVMAVVIGLLLASGARYGPEQSQPAVKETATAVIDSGDVDGPHAPVDRVPAHTTVELSDGAVVRDFDLGDVELGPQSNPGAFRAPVRGVLVTPDTEAQSAPLVIFSHLRTFGCADDTFGYPCARGVEEIRADRGMTYFGKALAAQGYAVLIPDLSPLWSGAELSAPYDQVAGWLATVGRMREEAIAASAGRDSVLGEGLTGAVDASRTALIMHSRSAGIANAAVESWRESASPITSLMSYGGDYGVPDGPEADFAAPAPAYVPLLAVDGDADRDVKQAGPMWLAEHIGQPRSAPAISVRLPGYGHNYINRALSERGFDDRVLDEGMEAPKAADHERMLTDVAVQWLAQTVRGETGAIPTSSMAELPEQLVGIPARWLIAPGVERVSWTASGDAADAPALTALNGGSVTTCRTYADMDPNQYSDRCPYPEVGVLSSRSFTAAVTLTDGGGGHLDTDAHDVQSLAVHLAPTGDRADGLTHTPLRVVVTAADGSRYVLEPSGRLEALRNLARADANGDYTLATIRFVLPEEAASTHVVGVDLTGGPAGGNISVRGVDLVTAGR
;
A
#
# COMPACT_ATOMS: atom_id res chain seq x y z
N MET A 1 -32.28 -56.85 29.93
CA MET A 1 -31.00 -56.37 29.34
C MET A 1 -30.55 -55.01 29.88
N MET A 2 -30.99 -54.58 31.07
CA MET A 2 -30.77 -53.22 31.61
C MET A 2 -30.00 -53.19 32.95
N ARG A 3 -29.38 -54.33 33.36
CA ARG A 3 -28.55 -54.44 34.58
C ARG A 3 -27.04 -54.53 34.31
N ARG A 4 -26.60 -54.51 33.05
CA ARG A 4 -25.17 -54.55 32.68
C ARG A 4 -24.52 -53.20 32.39
N GLN A 5 -25.28 -52.11 32.18
CA GLN A 5 -24.71 -50.78 31.92
C GLN A 5 -24.42 -49.95 33.19
N LEU A 6 -25.06 -50.24 34.34
CA LEU A 6 -24.80 -49.51 35.58
C LEU A 6 -23.51 -49.94 36.32
N ARG A 7 -22.94 -51.11 36.00
CA ARG A 7 -21.69 -51.57 36.62
C ARG A 7 -20.41 -51.00 35.99
N ARG A 8 -20.47 -50.41 34.78
CA ARG A 8 -19.28 -49.83 34.12
C ARG A 8 -18.99 -48.38 34.52
N ARG A 9 -19.96 -47.63 35.06
CA ARG A 9 -19.74 -46.24 35.50
C ARG A 9 -19.20 -46.12 36.93
N ALA A 10 -19.39 -47.12 37.79
CA ALA A 10 -18.85 -47.12 39.16
C ALA A 10 -17.34 -47.45 39.21
N SER A 11 -16.82 -48.26 38.27
CA SER A 11 -15.40 -48.64 38.25
C SER A 11 -14.46 -47.55 37.72
N LEU A 12 -14.96 -46.60 36.91
CA LEU A 12 -14.14 -45.52 36.36
C LEU A 12 -13.92 -44.37 37.38
N ALA A 13 -14.90 -44.13 38.26
CA ALA A 13 -14.81 -43.10 39.30
C ALA A 13 -13.81 -43.48 40.42
N VAL A 14 -13.66 -44.77 40.73
CA VAL A 14 -12.72 -45.25 41.76
C VAL A 14 -11.27 -45.24 41.24
N VAL A 15 -11.04 -45.44 39.94
CA VAL A 15 -9.69 -45.36 39.36
C VAL A 15 -9.20 -43.91 39.23
N MET A 16 -10.07 -42.94 38.92
CA MET A 16 -9.67 -41.53 38.90
C MET A 16 -9.40 -40.94 40.29
N ALA A 17 -10.11 -41.37 41.33
CA ALA A 17 -9.86 -40.89 42.69
C ALA A 17 -8.51 -41.37 43.26
N VAL A 18 -8.03 -42.55 42.86
CA VAL A 18 -6.72 -43.09 43.30
C VAL A 18 -5.55 -42.41 42.56
N VAL A 19 -5.74 -41.97 41.32
CA VAL A 19 -4.70 -41.24 40.57
C VAL A 19 -4.53 -39.80 41.07
N ILE A 20 -5.61 -39.13 41.48
CA ILE A 20 -5.55 -37.78 42.04
C ILE A 20 -4.99 -37.78 43.48
N GLY A 21 -5.23 -38.85 44.26
CA GLY A 21 -4.69 -39.00 45.61
C GLY A 21 -3.18 -39.29 45.66
N LEU A 22 -2.60 -39.93 44.63
CA LEU A 22 -1.17 -40.21 44.55
C LEU A 22 -0.32 -39.03 44.05
N LEU A 23 -0.95 -38.02 43.43
CA LEU A 23 -0.28 -36.79 42.98
C LEU A 23 -0.19 -35.70 44.06
N LEU A 24 -0.90 -35.84 45.19
CA LEU A 24 -0.92 -34.84 46.27
C LEU A 24 -0.05 -35.19 47.49
N ALA A 25 0.75 -36.27 47.43
CA ALA A 25 1.62 -36.70 48.53
C ALA A 25 3.12 -36.79 48.18
N SER A 26 3.53 -36.33 46.99
CA SER A 26 4.94 -36.16 46.64
C SER A 26 5.34 -34.68 46.76
N GLY A 27 5.47 -34.23 48.00
CA GLY A 27 6.20 -33.02 48.35
C GLY A 27 7.67 -33.18 47.98
N ALA A 28 8.02 -32.83 46.74
CA ALA A 28 9.39 -32.60 46.31
C ALA A 28 9.68 -31.09 46.38
N ARG A 29 10.78 -30.79 47.07
CA ARG A 29 11.31 -29.47 47.37
C ARG A 29 11.41 -28.61 46.10
N TYR A 30 10.78 -27.45 46.12
CA TYR A 30 11.06 -26.35 45.20
C TYR A 30 12.53 -25.93 45.38
N GLY A 31 13.38 -26.35 44.44
CA GLY A 31 14.67 -25.71 44.18
C GLY A 31 14.45 -24.38 43.45
N PRO A 32 15.48 -23.51 43.41
CA PRO A 32 15.33 -22.14 42.93
C PRO A 32 14.96 -22.14 41.45
N GLU A 33 13.85 -21.46 41.16
CA GLU A 33 13.56 -20.67 39.97
C GLU A 33 14.67 -20.74 38.90
N GLN A 34 14.54 -21.70 37.98
CA GLN A 34 15.20 -21.59 36.67
C GLN A 34 14.52 -20.42 35.96
N SER A 35 15.17 -19.28 36.09
CA SER A 35 14.98 -18.10 35.25
C SER A 35 14.79 -18.57 33.81
N GLN A 36 13.63 -18.24 33.24
CA GLN A 36 13.47 -18.17 31.80
C GLN A 36 14.68 -17.37 31.26
N PRO A 37 15.32 -17.79 30.16
CA PRO A 37 16.27 -16.91 29.50
C PRO A 37 15.52 -15.63 29.19
N ALA A 38 15.95 -14.53 29.82
CA ALA A 38 15.43 -13.22 29.54
C ALA A 38 15.40 -13.08 28.02
N VAL A 39 14.21 -12.82 27.46
CA VAL A 39 14.12 -12.10 26.20
C VAL A 39 15.04 -10.91 26.43
N LYS A 40 16.14 -10.83 25.67
CA LYS A 40 16.94 -9.62 25.65
C LYS A 40 15.97 -8.54 25.17
N GLU A 41 15.39 -7.79 26.10
CA GLU A 41 15.13 -6.39 25.89
C GLU A 41 16.46 -5.82 25.45
N THR A 42 16.64 -5.73 24.13
CA THR A 42 17.68 -4.89 23.57
C THR A 42 17.30 -3.50 24.05
N ALA A 43 17.98 -3.06 25.11
CA ALA A 43 17.88 -1.71 25.60
C ALA A 43 17.99 -0.80 24.37
N THR A 44 16.93 -0.05 24.09
CA THR A 44 16.98 1.11 23.21
C THR A 44 17.99 2.05 23.82
N ALA A 45 19.25 1.86 23.43
CA ALA A 45 20.27 2.87 23.61
C ALA A 45 19.80 4.05 22.76
N VAL A 46 19.33 5.09 23.44
CA VAL A 46 19.27 6.43 22.88
C VAL A 46 20.71 6.78 22.53
N ILE A 47 21.08 6.59 21.27
CA ILE A 47 22.31 7.12 20.71
C ILE A 47 22.08 8.62 20.59
N ASP A 48 22.84 9.39 21.37
CA ASP A 48 22.96 10.83 21.30
C ASP A 48 23.52 11.20 19.90
N SER A 49 22.64 11.53 18.95
CA SER A 49 22.85 11.36 17.49
C SER A 49 23.19 12.63 16.69
N GLY A 50 23.72 13.68 17.32
CA GLY A 50 23.92 14.96 16.63
C GLY A 50 24.86 14.92 15.40
N ASP A 51 25.85 14.03 15.39
CA ASP A 51 26.89 13.91 14.34
C ASP A 51 26.86 12.56 13.58
N VAL A 52 25.84 11.71 13.82
CA VAL A 52 25.80 10.31 13.32
C VAL A 52 24.60 10.03 12.42
N ASP A 53 23.73 11.02 12.22
CA ASP A 53 22.46 10.84 11.52
C ASP A 53 22.62 11.21 10.05
N GLY A 54 23.14 10.31 9.22
CA GLY A 54 23.27 10.54 7.77
C GLY A 54 24.39 9.76 7.09
N PRO A 55 24.52 9.88 5.76
CA PRO A 55 25.57 9.20 5.02
C PRO A 55 26.87 10.01 5.07
N HIS A 56 27.97 9.32 5.33
CA HIS A 56 29.31 9.91 5.49
C HIS A 56 30.33 9.18 4.60
N ALA A 57 30.03 9.06 3.30
CA ALA A 57 30.97 8.49 2.33
C ALA A 57 32.37 9.15 2.46
N PRO A 58 33.47 8.38 2.53
CA PRO A 58 34.81 8.95 2.60
C PRO A 58 35.13 9.83 1.38
N VAL A 59 35.80 10.97 1.59
CA VAL A 59 36.16 11.92 0.51
C VAL A 59 37.07 11.29 -0.55
N ASP A 60 37.88 10.32 -0.13
CA ASP A 60 38.80 9.55 -0.96
C ASP A 60 38.24 8.19 -1.41
N ARG A 61 36.92 7.97 -1.29
CA ARG A 61 36.29 6.73 -1.75
C ARG A 61 36.53 6.55 -3.24
N VAL A 62 37.08 5.39 -3.60
CA VAL A 62 37.25 4.99 -5.00
C VAL A 62 35.95 4.34 -5.49
N PRO A 63 35.31 4.86 -6.56
CA PRO A 63 34.14 4.23 -7.14
C PRO A 63 34.45 2.79 -7.58
N ALA A 64 33.53 1.86 -7.30
CA ALA A 64 33.69 0.49 -7.76
C ALA A 64 33.66 0.42 -9.29
N HIS A 65 34.44 -0.49 -9.88
CA HIS A 65 34.35 -0.75 -11.31
C HIS A 65 33.01 -1.39 -11.65
N THR A 66 32.41 -0.96 -12.76
CA THR A 66 31.19 -1.57 -13.27
C THR A 66 31.44 -3.04 -13.61
N THR A 67 30.53 -3.89 -13.14
CA THR A 67 30.50 -5.31 -13.50
C THR A 67 29.31 -5.57 -14.40
N VAL A 68 29.50 -6.40 -15.42
CA VAL A 68 28.46 -6.76 -16.39
C VAL A 68 28.31 -8.27 -16.38
N GLU A 69 27.10 -8.75 -16.10
CA GLU A 69 26.75 -10.17 -16.09
C GLU A 69 25.58 -10.42 -17.03
N LEU A 70 25.70 -11.45 -17.86
CA LEU A 70 24.57 -12.01 -18.60
C LEU A 70 23.92 -13.12 -17.79
N SER A 71 22.63 -12.98 -17.48
CA SER A 71 21.92 -13.91 -16.59
C SER A 71 20.42 -13.92 -16.90
N ASP A 72 19.86 -15.11 -17.12
CA ASP A 72 18.43 -15.32 -17.37
C ASP A 72 17.85 -14.49 -18.54
N GLY A 73 18.64 -14.28 -19.61
CA GLY A 73 18.22 -13.46 -20.77
C GLY A 73 18.19 -11.96 -20.50
N ALA A 74 18.85 -11.50 -19.43
CA ALA A 74 19.03 -10.10 -19.09
C ALA A 74 20.51 -9.77 -18.87
N VAL A 75 20.89 -8.54 -19.21
CA VAL A 75 22.21 -7.99 -18.92
C VAL A 75 22.11 -7.14 -17.64
N VAL A 76 22.79 -7.58 -16.59
CA VAL A 76 22.83 -6.91 -15.29
C VAL A 76 24.14 -6.13 -15.19
N ARG A 77 24.03 -4.83 -14.89
CA ARG A 77 25.16 -3.92 -14.69
C ARG A 77 25.12 -3.37 -13.26
N ASP A 78 26.05 -3.79 -12.41
CA ASP A 78 26.27 -3.17 -11.10
C ASP A 78 27.35 -2.10 -11.27
N PHE A 79 27.00 -0.85 -10.97
CA PHE A 79 27.80 0.32 -11.32
C PHE A 79 27.91 1.31 -10.16
N ASP A 80 28.91 2.19 -10.24
CA ASP A 80 29.17 3.24 -9.26
C ASP A 80 29.66 4.51 -9.95
N LEU A 81 28.88 5.59 -9.82
CA LEU A 81 29.13 6.89 -10.45
C LEU A 81 29.90 7.83 -9.51
N GLY A 82 30.43 7.34 -8.38
CA GLY A 82 31.06 8.17 -7.35
C GLY A 82 30.03 8.66 -6.34
N ASP A 83 30.20 9.89 -5.83
CA ASP A 83 29.39 10.38 -4.71
C ASP A 83 28.54 11.60 -5.10
N VAL A 84 27.50 11.85 -4.30
CA VAL A 84 26.71 13.07 -4.28
C VAL A 84 26.92 13.80 -2.96
N GLU A 85 27.03 15.12 -3.04
CA GLU A 85 27.07 16.01 -1.87
C GLU A 85 25.65 16.35 -1.45
N LEU A 86 25.31 16.03 -0.20
CA LEU A 86 23.99 16.25 0.41
C LEU A 86 24.07 17.24 1.59
N GLY A 87 25.28 17.58 2.03
CA GLY A 87 25.51 18.52 3.11
C GLY A 87 24.99 19.92 2.76
N PRO A 88 24.57 20.71 3.77
CA PRO A 88 24.21 22.10 3.53
C PRO A 88 25.43 22.86 2.97
N GLN A 89 25.20 23.89 2.16
CA GLN A 89 26.29 24.71 1.58
C GLN A 89 27.22 25.32 2.64
N SER A 90 26.72 25.51 3.86
CA SER A 90 27.50 25.99 5.01
C SER A 90 28.46 24.96 5.58
N ASN A 91 28.25 23.66 5.32
CA ASN A 91 29.09 22.56 5.78
C ASN A 91 29.21 21.47 4.70
N PRO A 92 29.87 21.76 3.57
CA PRO A 92 30.07 20.78 2.51
C PRO A 92 30.92 19.62 3.01
N GLY A 93 30.55 18.41 2.61
CA GLY A 93 31.16 17.16 3.01
C GLY A 93 30.54 16.55 4.27
N ALA A 94 29.63 17.26 4.95
CA ALA A 94 28.93 16.74 6.13
C ALA A 94 28.11 15.49 5.80
N PHE A 95 27.37 15.53 4.69
CA PHE A 95 26.58 14.40 4.21
C PHE A 95 26.97 14.07 2.77
N ARG A 96 27.49 12.86 2.56
CA ARG A 96 27.94 12.38 1.25
C ARG A 96 27.46 10.94 1.07
N ALA A 97 26.75 10.68 -0.02
CA ALA A 97 26.24 9.35 -0.35
C ALA A 97 26.81 8.85 -1.67
N PRO A 98 27.05 7.54 -1.83
CA PRO A 98 27.42 6.97 -3.11
C PRO A 98 26.24 7.02 -4.09
N VAL A 99 26.53 7.32 -5.35
CA VAL A 99 25.60 7.21 -6.48
C VAL A 99 25.91 5.90 -7.20
N ARG A 100 25.36 4.80 -6.71
CA ARG A 100 25.56 3.44 -7.25
C ARG A 100 24.26 2.66 -7.31
N GLY A 101 24.23 1.58 -8.07
CA GLY A 101 23.02 0.75 -8.19
C GLY A 101 23.16 -0.34 -9.23
N VAL A 102 22.03 -0.88 -9.65
CA VAL A 102 21.93 -1.92 -10.68
C VAL A 102 21.09 -1.42 -11.85
N LEU A 103 21.60 -1.56 -13.07
CA LEU A 103 20.83 -1.41 -14.31
C LEU A 103 20.65 -2.79 -14.95
N VAL A 104 19.40 -3.20 -15.14
CA VAL A 104 19.06 -4.45 -15.82
C VAL A 104 18.41 -4.13 -17.16
N THR A 105 18.93 -4.69 -18.25
CA THR A 105 18.36 -4.53 -19.61
C THR A 105 18.08 -5.89 -20.24
N PRO A 106 17.19 -5.99 -21.23
CA PRO A 106 17.03 -7.22 -22.01
C PRO A 106 18.34 -7.61 -22.71
N ASP A 107 18.62 -8.91 -22.85
CA ASP A 107 19.74 -9.45 -23.64
C ASP A 107 19.40 -9.53 -25.14
N THR A 108 19.00 -8.40 -25.71
CA THR A 108 18.85 -8.28 -27.15
C THR A 108 19.42 -6.95 -27.61
N GLU A 109 20.41 -7.01 -28.50
CA GLU A 109 20.97 -5.79 -29.09
C GLU A 109 19.84 -4.98 -29.75
N ALA A 110 19.80 -3.67 -29.47
CA ALA A 110 18.87 -2.69 -30.04
C ALA A 110 17.38 -2.77 -29.63
N GLN A 111 17.01 -3.50 -28.57
CA GLN A 111 15.66 -3.36 -28.02
C GLN A 111 15.57 -2.06 -27.19
N SER A 112 14.90 -1.04 -27.75
CA SER A 112 14.60 0.23 -27.08
C SER A 112 13.57 0.02 -25.97
N ALA A 113 14.01 -0.55 -24.84
CA ALA A 113 13.13 -1.01 -23.77
C ALA A 113 12.67 0.16 -22.89
N PRO A 114 11.37 0.29 -22.57
CA PRO A 114 10.89 1.36 -21.71
C PRO A 114 11.57 1.34 -20.34
N LEU A 115 12.02 2.51 -19.88
CA LEU A 115 12.71 2.66 -18.60
C LEU A 115 11.73 2.57 -17.42
N VAL A 116 12.08 1.72 -16.48
CA VAL A 116 11.44 1.59 -15.16
C VAL A 116 12.49 1.92 -14.10
N ILE A 117 12.14 2.77 -13.15
CA ILE A 117 12.97 3.05 -11.98
C ILE A 117 12.32 2.37 -10.77
N PHE A 118 13.06 1.52 -10.06
CA PHE A 118 12.60 0.92 -8.80
C PHE A 118 13.28 1.61 -7.61
N SER A 119 12.54 2.50 -6.95
CA SER A 119 12.97 3.23 -5.76
C SER A 119 12.63 2.43 -4.50
N HIS A 120 13.63 1.73 -3.94
CA HIS A 120 13.42 0.83 -2.81
C HIS A 120 13.24 1.56 -1.46
N LEU A 121 12.87 0.79 -0.43
CA LEU A 121 12.58 1.28 0.92
C LEU A 121 13.75 1.95 1.65
N ARG A 122 13.40 2.67 2.71
CA ARG A 122 14.27 2.93 3.85
C ARG A 122 14.37 1.66 4.70
N THR A 123 15.59 1.17 4.87
CA THR A 123 15.90 0.06 5.79
C THR A 123 17.31 0.29 6.33
N PHE A 124 17.69 -0.47 7.36
CA PHE A 124 19.07 -0.50 7.82
C PHE A 124 20.00 -0.86 6.66
N GLY A 125 21.07 -0.08 6.50
CA GLY A 125 22.08 -0.29 5.47
C GLY A 125 23.16 -1.29 5.89
N CYS A 126 23.15 -1.71 7.16
CA CYS A 126 24.21 -2.51 7.76
C CYS A 126 23.64 -3.74 8.48
N ALA A 127 24.41 -4.83 8.48
CA ALA A 127 24.02 -6.11 9.07
C ALA A 127 23.94 -6.13 10.61
N ASP A 128 24.27 -5.02 11.27
CA ASP A 128 24.03 -4.78 12.70
C ASP A 128 22.76 -3.93 12.95
N ASP A 129 21.87 -3.89 11.95
CA ASP A 129 20.59 -3.19 11.95
C ASP A 129 20.71 -1.66 12.06
N THR A 130 21.88 -1.09 11.76
CA THR A 130 22.08 0.36 11.73
C THR A 130 21.75 0.98 10.37
N PHE A 131 21.21 2.20 10.39
CA PHE A 131 20.91 3.00 9.20
C PHE A 131 22.12 3.82 8.70
N GLY A 132 23.33 3.51 9.18
CA GLY A 132 24.54 4.28 8.87
C GLY A 132 25.13 3.96 7.50
N TYR A 133 25.89 4.92 6.96
CA TYR A 133 26.82 4.66 5.86
C TYR A 133 28.09 5.49 6.04
N PRO A 134 29.30 4.93 5.86
CA PRO A 134 29.58 3.50 5.66
C PRO A 134 29.26 2.68 6.91
N CYS A 135 29.08 1.38 6.74
CA CYS A 135 28.93 0.46 7.88
C CYS A 135 30.18 0.44 8.76
N ALA A 136 29.97 0.16 10.05
CA ALA A 136 31.07 0.00 10.99
C ALA A 136 32.06 -1.07 10.51
N ARG A 137 33.33 -0.93 10.90
CA ARG A 137 34.38 -1.86 10.45
C ARG A 137 34.03 -3.31 10.81
N GLY A 138 33.96 -4.16 9.79
CA GLY A 138 33.65 -5.59 9.95
C GLY A 138 32.15 -5.91 9.93
N VAL A 139 31.29 -4.89 9.81
CA VAL A 139 29.87 -5.05 9.57
C VAL A 139 29.62 -5.06 8.06
N GLU A 140 28.88 -6.05 7.58
CA GLU A 140 28.51 -6.17 6.18
C GLU A 140 27.47 -5.09 5.82
N GLU A 141 27.62 -4.51 4.63
CA GLU A 141 26.62 -3.64 4.04
C GLU A 141 25.50 -4.44 3.37
N ILE A 142 24.25 -4.01 3.60
CA ILE A 142 23.05 -4.58 3.01
C ILE A 142 22.63 -3.76 1.80
N ARG A 143 22.83 -4.35 0.62
CA ARG A 143 22.52 -3.76 -0.68
C ARG A 143 21.11 -4.15 -1.12
N ALA A 144 20.13 -3.34 -0.72
CA ALA A 144 18.72 -3.54 -1.05
C ALA A 144 18.46 -3.47 -2.56
N ASP A 145 19.19 -2.65 -3.31
CA ASP A 145 19.17 -2.62 -4.77
C ASP A 145 19.52 -3.97 -5.40
N ARG A 146 20.58 -4.63 -4.90
CA ARG A 146 20.95 -5.98 -5.34
C ARG A 146 19.87 -7.01 -4.99
N GLY A 147 19.24 -6.87 -3.83
CA GLY A 147 18.09 -7.67 -3.41
C GLY A 147 16.87 -7.56 -4.33
N MET A 148 16.79 -6.51 -5.16
CA MET A 148 15.73 -6.32 -6.16
C MET A 148 16.16 -6.73 -7.58
N THR A 149 17.36 -7.27 -7.78
CA THR A 149 17.83 -7.68 -9.12
C THR A 149 16.90 -8.72 -9.77
N TYR A 150 16.26 -9.59 -8.98
CA TYR A 150 15.27 -10.55 -9.51
C TYR A 150 14.12 -9.85 -10.23
N PHE A 151 13.65 -8.72 -9.68
CA PHE A 151 12.57 -7.91 -10.23
C PHE A 151 13.02 -7.28 -11.55
N GLY A 152 14.24 -6.73 -11.57
CA GLY A 152 14.86 -6.20 -12.78
C GLY A 152 14.97 -7.25 -13.89
N LYS A 153 15.43 -8.46 -13.57
CA LYS A 153 15.52 -9.57 -14.53
C LYS A 153 14.15 -10.00 -15.05
N ALA A 154 13.16 -10.11 -14.17
CA ALA A 154 11.82 -10.51 -14.57
C ALA A 154 11.15 -9.47 -15.50
N LEU A 155 11.31 -8.17 -15.23
CA LEU A 155 10.84 -7.12 -16.14
C LEU A 155 11.66 -7.02 -17.43
N ALA A 156 12.97 -7.29 -17.39
CA ALA A 156 13.79 -7.36 -18.59
C ALA A 156 13.35 -8.51 -19.51
N ALA A 157 12.96 -9.66 -18.96
CA ALA A 157 12.34 -10.74 -19.73
C ALA A 157 11.00 -10.32 -20.39
N GLN A 158 10.33 -9.30 -19.86
CA GLN A 158 9.14 -8.69 -20.47
C GLN A 158 9.48 -7.54 -21.42
N GLY A 159 10.76 -7.19 -21.62
CA GLY A 159 11.21 -6.13 -22.54
C GLY A 159 11.26 -4.73 -21.91
N TYR A 160 11.53 -4.61 -20.62
CA TYR A 160 11.76 -3.34 -19.92
C TYR A 160 13.24 -3.18 -19.52
N ALA A 161 13.73 -1.95 -19.46
CA ALA A 161 15.00 -1.63 -18.80
C ALA A 161 14.69 -1.16 -17.38
N VAL A 162 15.38 -1.71 -16.37
CA VAL A 162 15.11 -1.40 -14.95
C VAL A 162 16.34 -0.83 -14.28
N LEU A 163 16.23 0.41 -13.80
CA LEU A 163 17.23 1.07 -12.97
C LEU A 163 16.83 0.95 -11.49
N ILE A 164 17.71 0.38 -10.69
CA ILE A 164 17.52 0.12 -9.26
C ILE A 164 18.65 0.84 -8.49
N PRO A 165 18.44 2.11 -8.06
CA PRO A 165 19.41 2.83 -7.24
C PRO A 165 19.59 2.16 -5.87
N ASP A 166 20.82 2.20 -5.34
CA ASP A 166 21.08 1.95 -3.92
C ASP A 166 20.75 3.20 -3.11
N LEU A 167 19.60 3.18 -2.45
CA LEU A 167 19.07 4.28 -1.65
C LEU A 167 19.31 4.08 -0.14
N SER A 168 19.88 2.95 0.29
CA SER A 168 20.10 2.69 1.72
C SER A 168 20.92 3.80 2.38
N PRO A 169 22.02 4.32 1.77
CA PRO A 169 22.75 5.45 2.33
C PRO A 169 21.95 6.76 2.33
N LEU A 170 21.06 6.96 1.35
CA LEU A 170 20.27 8.19 1.25
C LEU A 170 19.14 8.25 2.28
N TRP A 171 18.64 7.11 2.73
CA TRP A 171 17.57 7.03 3.72
C TRP A 171 18.09 6.96 5.17
N SER A 172 19.34 7.35 5.39
CA SER A 172 19.95 7.54 6.71
C SER A 172 19.38 8.81 7.37
N GLY A 173 18.40 8.64 8.26
CA GLY A 173 17.73 9.74 8.95
C GLY A 173 16.26 9.44 9.22
N ALA A 174 15.72 9.98 10.31
CA ALA A 174 14.31 9.79 10.65
C ALA A 174 13.38 10.57 9.72
N GLU A 175 13.71 11.83 9.42
CA GLU A 175 12.88 12.76 8.66
C GLU A 175 13.37 12.91 7.21
N LEU A 176 12.48 13.30 6.29
CA LEU A 176 12.83 13.56 4.90
C LEU A 176 13.60 14.88 4.70
N SER A 177 13.40 15.86 5.60
CA SER A 177 13.98 17.20 5.50
C SER A 177 15.18 17.45 6.42
N ALA A 178 15.44 16.53 7.36
CA ALA A 178 16.48 16.67 8.35
C ALA A 178 17.16 15.33 8.63
N PRO A 179 18.48 15.32 8.88
CA PRO A 179 19.37 16.49 8.96
C PRO A 179 19.86 17.03 7.61
N TYR A 180 19.46 16.38 6.51
CA TYR A 180 19.63 16.86 5.15
C TYR A 180 18.35 16.59 4.36
N ASP A 181 18.24 17.21 3.19
CA ASP A 181 17.08 17.05 2.31
C ASP A 181 17.20 15.74 1.52
N GLN A 182 16.53 14.70 2.01
CA GLN A 182 16.53 13.37 1.38
C GLN A 182 15.77 13.38 0.05
N VAL A 183 14.81 14.30 -0.16
CA VAL A 183 14.08 14.44 -1.43
C VAL A 183 15.00 15.02 -2.51
N ALA A 184 15.72 16.10 -2.20
CA ALA A 184 16.72 16.67 -3.10
C ALA A 184 17.85 15.66 -3.38
N GLY A 185 18.29 14.92 -2.36
CA GLY A 185 19.27 13.86 -2.51
C GLY A 185 18.81 12.72 -3.41
N TRP A 186 17.52 12.34 -3.35
CA TRP A 186 16.93 11.35 -4.25
C TRP A 186 16.95 11.84 -5.70
N LEU A 187 16.48 13.07 -5.93
CA LEU A 187 16.44 13.67 -7.26
C LEU A 187 17.84 13.76 -7.88
N ALA A 188 18.84 14.16 -7.10
CA ALA A 188 20.23 14.22 -7.54
C ALA A 188 20.80 12.83 -7.86
N THR A 189 20.58 11.86 -6.97
CA THR A 189 21.09 10.48 -7.11
C THR A 189 20.46 9.78 -8.31
N VAL A 190 19.14 9.67 -8.34
CA VAL A 190 18.41 8.94 -9.37
C VAL A 190 18.44 9.70 -10.70
N GLY A 191 18.36 11.03 -10.67
CA GLY A 191 18.50 11.87 -11.87
C GLY A 191 19.82 11.63 -12.58
N ARG A 192 20.94 11.61 -11.83
CA ARG A 192 22.27 11.33 -12.39
C ARG A 192 22.38 9.94 -13.00
N MET A 193 21.87 8.91 -12.32
CA MET A 193 21.89 7.54 -12.85
C MET A 193 21.05 7.39 -14.12
N ARG A 194 19.87 8.00 -14.12
CA ARG A 194 18.96 8.02 -15.27
C ARG A 194 19.60 8.72 -16.46
N GLU A 195 20.21 9.89 -16.26
CA GLU A 195 20.91 10.62 -17.32
C GLU A 195 22.09 9.84 -17.88
N GLU A 196 22.86 9.16 -17.02
CA GLU A 196 23.95 8.28 -17.46
C GLU A 196 23.42 7.11 -18.32
N ALA A 197 22.32 6.47 -17.92
CA ALA A 197 21.69 5.40 -18.70
C ALA A 197 21.17 5.88 -20.06
N ILE A 198 20.57 7.07 -20.12
CA ILE A 198 20.12 7.70 -21.37
C ILE A 198 21.31 8.05 -22.26
N ALA A 199 22.38 8.62 -21.69
CA ALA A 199 23.60 8.96 -22.43
C ALA A 199 24.28 7.73 -23.03
N ALA A 200 24.40 6.65 -22.24
CA ALA A 200 24.92 5.37 -22.70
C ALA A 200 24.06 4.77 -23.83
N SER A 201 22.72 4.86 -23.69
CA SER A 201 21.78 4.44 -24.73
C SER A 201 21.91 5.26 -26.01
N ALA A 202 22.26 6.54 -25.91
CA ALA A 202 22.58 7.38 -27.06
C ALA A 202 23.96 7.09 -27.68
N GLY A 203 24.70 6.09 -27.21
CA GLY A 203 26.01 5.68 -27.72
C GLY A 203 27.16 6.58 -27.25
N ARG A 204 26.98 7.32 -26.15
CA ARG A 204 28.08 8.07 -25.53
C ARG A 204 28.89 7.14 -24.64
N ASP A 205 30.19 7.42 -24.53
CA ASP A 205 31.08 6.77 -23.56
C ASP A 205 30.49 6.91 -22.15
N SER A 206 30.40 5.81 -21.42
CA SER A 206 29.69 5.75 -20.15
C SER A 206 30.37 4.79 -19.16
N VAL A 207 30.24 5.09 -17.87
CA VAL A 207 30.67 4.21 -16.77
C VAL A 207 29.88 2.90 -16.77
N LEU A 208 28.68 2.87 -17.37
CA LEU A 208 27.83 1.68 -17.46
C LEU A 208 28.38 0.60 -18.41
N GLY A 209 29.51 0.85 -19.07
CA GLY A 209 30.15 -0.08 -19.99
C GLY A 209 29.49 -0.10 -21.38
N GLU A 210 29.95 -1.03 -22.21
CA GLU A 210 29.50 -1.17 -23.60
C GLU A 210 28.13 -1.87 -23.73
N GLY A 211 27.59 -1.90 -24.96
CA GLY A 211 26.38 -2.67 -25.29
C GLY A 211 25.06 -2.04 -24.82
N LEU A 212 25.03 -0.73 -24.58
CA LEU A 212 23.81 -0.01 -24.21
C LEU A 212 23.19 0.79 -25.36
N THR A 213 23.87 0.97 -26.49
CA THR A 213 23.37 1.79 -27.60
C THR A 213 21.99 1.30 -28.08
N GLY A 214 20.98 2.17 -27.95
CA GLY A 214 19.59 1.88 -28.30
C GLY A 214 18.85 0.94 -27.35
N ALA A 215 19.41 0.62 -26.17
CA ALA A 215 18.82 -0.35 -25.23
C ALA A 215 17.72 0.24 -24.33
N VAL A 216 17.66 1.58 -24.19
CA VAL A 216 16.74 2.26 -23.27
C VAL A 216 15.89 3.29 -24.02
N ASP A 217 14.57 3.11 -23.94
CA ASP A 217 13.57 4.14 -24.24
C ASP A 217 13.15 4.83 -22.94
N ALA A 218 13.60 6.06 -22.77
CA ALA A 218 13.28 6.83 -21.58
C ALA A 218 12.08 7.77 -21.79
N SER A 219 11.51 7.86 -23.01
CA SER A 219 10.45 8.81 -23.37
C SER A 219 9.17 8.71 -22.52
N ARG A 220 8.95 7.55 -21.90
CA ARG A 220 7.86 7.27 -20.96
C ARG A 220 8.39 6.44 -19.81
N THR A 221 8.93 7.11 -18.80
CA THR A 221 9.51 6.42 -17.65
C THR A 221 8.43 6.05 -16.65
N ALA A 222 8.51 4.84 -16.11
CA ALA A 222 7.72 4.43 -14.96
C ALA A 222 8.54 4.51 -13.68
N LEU A 223 7.91 4.91 -12.59
CA LEU A 223 8.51 4.92 -11.26
C LEU A 223 7.73 3.97 -10.34
N ILE A 224 8.43 2.98 -9.83
CA ILE A 224 7.94 2.02 -8.84
C ILE A 224 8.62 2.33 -7.51
N MET A 225 7.83 2.42 -6.44
CA MET A 225 8.26 2.94 -5.14
C MET A 225 7.95 1.94 -4.03
N HIS A 226 8.81 1.86 -3.02
CA HIS A 226 8.58 1.05 -1.83
C HIS A 226 8.80 1.87 -0.57
N SER A 227 7.90 1.74 0.43
CA SER A 227 8.02 2.41 1.74
C SER A 227 8.13 3.93 1.57
N ARG A 228 9.10 4.54 2.27
CA ARG A 228 9.46 5.95 2.19
C ARG A 228 9.59 6.52 0.78
N SER A 229 9.96 5.71 -0.22
CA SER A 229 10.05 6.17 -1.61
C SER A 229 8.70 6.64 -2.20
N ALA A 230 7.57 6.30 -1.60
CA ALA A 230 6.28 6.85 -2.04
C ALA A 230 6.20 8.39 -1.83
N GLY A 231 6.88 8.91 -0.80
CA GLY A 231 6.93 10.34 -0.48
C GLY A 231 7.62 11.21 -1.53
N ILE A 232 8.42 10.64 -2.45
CA ILE A 232 9.12 11.41 -3.48
C ILE A 232 8.33 11.55 -4.80
N ALA A 233 7.19 10.88 -4.94
CA ALA A 233 6.47 10.75 -6.21
C ALA A 233 6.18 12.12 -6.86
N ASN A 234 5.63 13.05 -6.07
CA ASN A 234 5.26 14.39 -6.55
C ASN A 234 6.48 15.19 -7.00
N ALA A 235 7.54 15.20 -6.20
CA ALA A 235 8.76 15.92 -6.51
C ALA A 235 9.44 15.36 -7.77
N ALA A 236 9.44 14.03 -7.94
CA ALA A 236 10.02 13.36 -9.09
C ALA A 236 9.23 13.66 -10.39
N VAL A 237 7.89 13.56 -10.34
CA VAL A 237 7.04 13.84 -11.51
C VAL A 237 7.20 15.29 -11.95
N GLU A 238 7.16 16.24 -11.02
CA GLU A 238 7.28 17.66 -11.36
C GLU A 238 8.68 18.01 -11.88
N SER A 239 9.73 17.51 -11.23
CA SER A 239 11.12 17.80 -11.62
C SER A 239 11.47 17.30 -13.02
N TRP A 240 10.86 16.20 -13.47
CA TRP A 240 11.17 15.58 -14.76
C TRP A 240 10.10 15.80 -15.82
N ARG A 241 9.06 16.59 -15.53
CA ARG A 241 7.90 16.80 -16.39
C ARG A 241 8.25 17.26 -17.81
N GLU A 242 9.18 18.20 -17.93
CA GLU A 242 9.62 18.75 -19.22
C GLU A 242 10.94 18.13 -19.74
N SER A 243 11.43 17.08 -19.07
CA SER A 243 12.67 16.42 -19.45
C SER A 243 12.47 15.44 -20.61
N ALA A 244 13.56 14.94 -21.19
CA ALA A 244 13.52 13.89 -22.22
C ALA A 244 13.01 12.52 -21.71
N SER A 245 12.73 12.40 -20.42
CA SER A 245 12.26 11.16 -19.80
C SER A 245 11.30 11.46 -18.64
N PRO A 246 10.09 11.95 -18.94
CA PRO A 246 9.09 12.26 -17.93
C PRO A 246 8.58 10.98 -17.26
N ILE A 247 8.13 11.12 -16.01
CA ILE A 247 7.42 10.04 -15.31
C ILE A 247 5.97 10.04 -15.78
N THR A 248 5.53 8.91 -16.31
CA THR A 248 4.20 8.73 -16.92
C THR A 248 3.37 7.63 -16.28
N SER A 249 3.95 6.89 -15.33
CA SER A 249 3.28 5.83 -14.57
C SER A 249 3.90 5.72 -13.19
N LEU A 250 3.05 5.63 -12.16
CA LEU A 250 3.45 5.44 -10.77
C LEU A 250 2.90 4.12 -10.23
N MET A 251 3.73 3.39 -9.51
CA MET A 251 3.30 2.27 -8.68
C MET A 251 3.99 2.34 -7.32
N SER A 252 3.30 1.99 -6.24
CA SER A 252 3.93 1.77 -4.95
C SER A 252 3.63 0.37 -4.42
N TYR A 253 4.55 -0.19 -3.66
CA TYR A 253 4.30 -1.31 -2.75
C TYR A 253 4.55 -0.86 -1.32
N GLY A 254 3.60 -1.06 -0.41
CA GLY A 254 3.70 -0.64 1.00
C GLY A 254 4.23 0.78 1.12
N GLY A 255 3.56 1.74 0.47
CA GLY A 255 4.06 3.11 0.37
C GLY A 255 3.83 3.90 1.66
N ASP A 256 4.84 4.65 2.11
CA ASP A 256 4.68 5.65 3.17
C ASP A 256 4.14 6.95 2.57
N TYR A 257 2.86 7.21 2.84
CA TYR A 257 2.13 8.36 2.31
C TYR A 257 1.92 9.48 3.34
N GLY A 258 2.64 9.48 4.47
CA GLY A 258 2.52 10.54 5.48
C GLY A 258 1.09 10.68 6.01
N VAL A 259 0.47 9.57 6.42
CA VAL A 259 -0.88 9.55 7.00
C VAL A 259 -0.79 10.09 8.44
N PRO A 260 -1.54 11.14 8.80
CA PRO A 260 -1.44 11.76 10.12
C PRO A 260 -2.07 10.89 11.20
N ASP A 261 -1.45 10.85 12.38
CA ASP A 261 -1.98 10.15 13.55
C ASP A 261 -3.07 10.96 14.28
N GLY A 262 -3.06 12.28 14.15
CA GLY A 262 -3.98 13.22 14.82
C GLY A 262 -4.54 14.29 13.88
N PRO A 263 -5.50 15.12 14.35
CA PRO A 263 -6.23 16.04 13.49
C PRO A 263 -5.45 17.31 13.12
N GLU A 264 -4.35 17.59 13.80
CA GLU A 264 -3.55 18.82 13.62
C GLU A 264 -2.57 18.73 12.43
N ALA A 265 -2.26 17.51 11.97
CA ALA A 265 -1.35 17.28 10.86
C ALA A 265 -2.13 17.04 9.58
N ASP A 266 -1.69 17.70 8.50
CA ASP A 266 -2.25 17.51 7.17
C ASP A 266 -1.78 16.19 6.57
N PHE A 267 -2.65 15.56 5.77
CA PHE A 267 -2.23 14.49 4.89
C PHE A 267 -1.18 14.98 3.89
N ALA A 268 -0.24 14.11 3.52
CA ALA A 268 0.64 14.39 2.39
C ALA A 268 -0.20 14.69 1.13
N ALA A 269 0.33 15.60 0.30
CA ALA A 269 -0.33 16.04 -0.93
C ALA A 269 -0.72 14.85 -1.83
N PRO A 270 -1.84 14.94 -2.57
CA PRO A 270 -2.25 13.90 -3.48
C PRO A 270 -1.21 13.68 -4.59
N ALA A 271 -1.20 12.50 -5.19
CA ALA A 271 -0.39 12.23 -6.38
C ALA A 271 -0.84 13.10 -7.56
N PRO A 272 0.00 13.34 -8.58
CA PRO A 272 -0.33 14.24 -9.68
C PRO A 272 -1.55 13.71 -10.44
N ALA A 273 -2.54 14.58 -10.65
CA ALA A 273 -3.86 14.22 -11.19
C ALA A 273 -3.85 13.63 -12.62
N TYR A 274 -2.74 13.82 -13.34
CA TYR A 274 -2.55 13.44 -14.74
C TYR A 274 -1.62 12.22 -14.93
N VAL A 275 -1.11 11.64 -13.84
CA VAL A 275 -0.29 10.41 -13.88
C VAL A 275 -1.08 9.28 -13.23
N PRO A 276 -1.25 8.12 -13.89
CA PRO A 276 -1.90 6.97 -13.27
C PRO A 276 -1.06 6.45 -12.10
N LEU A 277 -1.72 6.13 -11.00
CA LEU A 277 -1.10 5.59 -9.79
C LEU A 277 -1.75 4.27 -9.38
N LEU A 278 -0.92 3.27 -9.06
CA LEU A 278 -1.32 2.05 -8.36
C LEU A 278 -0.55 1.90 -7.04
N ALA A 279 -1.23 2.04 -5.91
CA ALA A 279 -0.72 1.69 -4.59
C ALA A 279 -1.11 0.25 -4.24
N VAL A 280 -0.13 -0.61 -3.99
CA VAL A 280 -0.32 -2.00 -3.56
C VAL A 280 0.08 -2.12 -2.11
N ASP A 281 -0.81 -2.61 -1.25
CA ASP A 281 -0.56 -2.76 0.18
C ASP A 281 -0.79 -4.22 0.59
N GLY A 282 0.17 -4.79 1.31
CA GLY A 282 0.00 -6.05 2.00
C GLY A 282 -0.78 -5.82 3.29
N ASP A 283 -1.78 -6.65 3.59
CA ASP A 283 -2.58 -6.43 4.81
C ASP A 283 -1.90 -6.84 6.11
N ALA A 284 -0.77 -7.53 6.01
CA ALA A 284 0.08 -7.91 7.13
C ALA A 284 1.32 -7.00 7.24
N ASP A 285 1.41 -5.93 6.43
CA ASP A 285 2.42 -4.88 6.56
C ASP A 285 2.32 -4.24 7.96
N ARG A 286 3.42 -4.27 8.72
CA ARG A 286 3.44 -3.69 10.07
C ARG A 286 4.24 -2.40 10.17
N ASP A 287 4.91 -2.00 9.10
CA ASP A 287 5.71 -0.78 9.07
C ASP A 287 4.81 0.42 8.75
N VAL A 288 4.19 0.40 7.56
CA VAL A 288 3.29 1.47 7.10
C VAL A 288 1.82 1.07 7.16
N LYS A 289 1.54 -0.20 7.52
CA LYS A 289 0.17 -0.74 7.62
C LYS A 289 -0.56 -0.54 6.29
N GLN A 290 -1.82 -0.08 6.33
CA GLN A 290 -2.62 0.20 5.14
C GLN A 290 -2.58 1.69 4.77
N ALA A 291 -1.38 2.29 4.74
CA ALA A 291 -1.18 3.71 4.43
C ALA A 291 -1.76 4.11 3.07
N GLY A 292 -1.58 3.28 2.02
CA GLY A 292 -2.11 3.54 0.68
C GLY A 292 -3.63 3.82 0.65
N PRO A 293 -4.50 2.90 1.13
CA PRO A 293 -5.94 3.15 1.14
C PRO A 293 -6.35 4.25 2.12
N MET A 294 -5.65 4.44 3.25
CA MET A 294 -5.94 5.55 4.18
C MET A 294 -5.67 6.91 3.53
N TRP A 295 -4.54 7.06 2.83
CA TRP A 295 -4.18 8.28 2.12
C TRP A 295 -5.10 8.53 0.90
N LEU A 296 -5.34 7.50 0.09
CA LEU A 296 -6.20 7.66 -1.10
C LEU A 296 -7.65 7.96 -0.72
N ALA A 297 -8.13 7.47 0.44
CA ALA A 297 -9.43 7.82 0.95
C ALA A 297 -9.58 9.33 1.16
N GLU A 298 -8.56 10.00 1.70
CA GLU A 298 -8.59 11.46 1.87
C GLU A 298 -8.76 12.16 0.53
N HIS A 299 -8.03 11.69 -0.48
CA HIS A 299 -7.95 12.33 -1.79
C HIS A 299 -8.96 11.79 -2.83
N ILE A 300 -9.91 10.94 -2.44
CA ILE A 300 -10.81 10.24 -3.37
C ILE A 300 -11.65 11.19 -4.23
N GLY A 301 -12.03 12.35 -3.67
CA GLY A 301 -12.81 13.39 -4.34
C GLY A 301 -11.99 14.30 -5.25
N GLN A 302 -10.67 14.15 -5.31
CA GLN A 302 -9.82 15.01 -6.13
C GLN A 302 -10.17 14.84 -7.62
N PRO A 303 -10.39 15.93 -8.40
CA PRO A 303 -10.52 15.84 -9.84
C PRO A 303 -9.24 15.29 -10.49
N ARG A 304 -9.37 14.30 -11.38
CA ARG A 304 -8.23 13.62 -12.02
C ARG A 304 -8.51 13.27 -13.46
N SER A 305 -7.48 13.34 -14.30
CA SER A 305 -7.51 12.86 -15.70
C SER A 305 -6.84 11.49 -15.87
N ALA A 306 -6.24 10.96 -14.79
CA ALA A 306 -5.71 9.61 -14.72
C ALA A 306 -6.12 8.96 -13.39
N PRO A 307 -6.41 7.64 -13.37
CA PRO A 307 -6.90 6.98 -12.17
C PRO A 307 -5.83 6.92 -11.08
N ALA A 308 -6.24 7.03 -9.82
CA ALA A 308 -5.45 6.60 -8.68
C ALA A 308 -6.15 5.42 -8.01
N ILE A 309 -5.42 4.32 -7.85
CA ILE A 309 -5.93 3.05 -7.39
C ILE A 309 -5.12 2.63 -6.18
N SER A 310 -5.76 2.19 -5.11
CA SER A 310 -5.14 1.40 -4.05
C SER A 310 -5.74 0.00 -4.06
N VAL A 311 -4.90 -1.02 -3.87
CA VAL A 311 -5.29 -2.42 -3.77
C VAL A 311 -4.65 -3.06 -2.56
N ARG A 312 -5.48 -3.70 -1.73
CA ARG A 312 -5.04 -4.44 -0.55
C ARG A 312 -5.04 -5.94 -0.84
N LEU A 313 -3.92 -6.61 -0.51
CA LEU A 313 -3.69 -8.03 -0.74
C LEU A 313 -3.42 -8.77 0.59
N PRO A 314 -4.12 -9.89 0.87
CA PRO A 314 -4.01 -10.60 2.13
C PRO A 314 -2.70 -11.38 2.30
N GLY A 315 -2.12 -11.33 3.50
CA GLY A 315 -0.97 -12.12 3.96
C GLY A 315 0.41 -11.57 3.61
N TYR A 316 0.50 -10.53 2.79
CA TYR A 316 1.76 -9.92 2.37
C TYR A 316 2.24 -8.86 3.36
N GLY A 317 3.56 -8.81 3.60
CA GLY A 317 4.21 -7.90 4.55
C GLY A 317 5.12 -6.88 3.88
N HIS A 318 5.72 -5.97 4.64
CA HIS A 318 6.48 -4.84 4.11
C HIS A 318 7.78 -5.25 3.41
N ASN A 319 8.57 -6.15 3.99
CA ASN A 319 9.99 -6.29 3.63
C ASN A 319 10.33 -7.45 2.70
N TYR A 320 9.51 -8.49 2.67
CA TYR A 320 9.82 -9.76 1.99
C TYR A 320 9.87 -9.69 0.46
N ILE A 321 9.49 -8.56 -0.14
CA ILE A 321 9.74 -8.30 -1.56
C ILE A 321 11.23 -8.05 -1.87
N ASN A 322 12.07 -7.77 -0.86
CA ASN A 322 13.49 -7.55 -1.05
C ASN A 322 14.29 -8.80 -0.64
N ARG A 323 14.99 -9.43 -1.58
CA ARG A 323 15.72 -10.67 -1.32
C ARG A 323 16.84 -10.51 -0.30
N ALA A 324 17.53 -9.36 -0.30
CA ALA A 324 18.61 -9.11 0.65
C ALA A 324 18.10 -9.07 2.11
N LEU A 325 16.84 -8.64 2.31
CA LEU A 325 16.18 -8.61 3.61
C LEU A 325 15.57 -9.98 3.96
N SER A 326 14.90 -10.63 3.01
CA SER A 326 14.23 -11.91 3.26
C SER A 326 15.20 -13.06 3.51
N GLU A 327 16.38 -13.09 2.87
CA GLU A 327 17.45 -14.06 3.16
C GLU A 327 17.99 -13.94 4.59
N ARG A 328 17.84 -12.78 5.22
CA ARG A 328 18.19 -12.51 6.62
C ARG A 328 17.03 -12.80 7.59
N GLY A 329 15.87 -13.23 7.06
CA GLY A 329 14.69 -13.51 7.86
C GLY A 329 14.00 -12.24 8.39
N PHE A 330 14.20 -11.09 7.74
CA PHE A 330 13.57 -9.84 8.14
C PHE A 330 12.11 -9.77 7.68
N ASP A 331 11.25 -10.49 8.41
CA ASP A 331 9.80 -10.49 8.25
C ASP A 331 9.19 -9.53 9.26
N ASP A 332 8.47 -8.51 8.78
CA ASP A 332 7.76 -7.58 9.65
C ASP A 332 6.40 -8.11 10.10
N ARG A 333 5.91 -9.21 9.51
CA ARG A 333 4.59 -9.75 9.83
C ARG A 333 4.57 -10.44 11.19
N VAL A 334 3.40 -10.42 11.83
CA VAL A 334 3.08 -11.34 12.95
C VAL A 334 2.00 -12.27 12.46
N LEU A 335 2.34 -13.55 12.41
CA LEU A 335 1.44 -14.59 11.92
C LEU A 335 0.89 -15.33 13.14
N ASP A 336 -0.44 -15.46 13.21
CA ASP A 336 -1.06 -16.31 14.22
C ASP A 336 -0.64 -17.78 14.00
N GLU A 337 -0.53 -18.53 15.10
CA GLU A 337 -0.14 -19.93 15.04
C GLU A 337 -1.07 -20.73 14.10
N GLY A 338 -0.48 -21.37 13.09
CA GLY A 338 -1.21 -22.22 12.14
C GLY A 338 -1.68 -21.53 10.86
N MET A 339 -1.43 -20.23 10.67
CA MET A 339 -1.67 -19.57 9.38
C MET A 339 -0.53 -19.84 8.38
N GLU A 340 -0.87 -20.40 7.22
CA GLU A 340 0.05 -20.44 6.08
C GLU A 340 0.14 -19.05 5.45
N ALA A 341 1.21 -18.33 5.75
CA ALA A 341 1.47 -17.03 5.14
C ALA A 341 2.30 -17.16 3.86
N PRO A 342 2.14 -16.24 2.89
CA PRO A 342 3.00 -16.14 1.73
C PRO A 342 4.49 -16.14 2.12
N LYS A 343 5.33 -16.90 1.42
CA LYS A 343 6.78 -16.91 1.64
C LYS A 343 7.44 -15.77 0.87
N ALA A 344 8.74 -15.56 1.07
CA ALA A 344 9.50 -14.54 0.33
C ALA A 344 9.32 -14.68 -1.20
N ALA A 345 9.45 -15.89 -1.74
CA ALA A 345 9.23 -16.15 -3.17
C ALA A 345 7.80 -15.79 -3.66
N ASP A 346 6.79 -15.89 -2.79
CA ASP A 346 5.44 -15.46 -3.13
C ASP A 346 5.33 -13.93 -3.18
N HIS A 347 6.04 -13.20 -2.30
CA HIS A 347 6.10 -11.73 -2.34
C HIS A 347 6.79 -11.24 -3.61
N GLU A 348 7.93 -11.84 -3.94
CA GLU A 348 8.68 -11.52 -5.16
C GLU A 348 7.84 -11.77 -6.42
N ARG A 349 7.14 -12.92 -6.49
CA ARG A 349 6.23 -13.24 -7.59
C ARG A 349 5.08 -12.23 -7.67
N MET A 350 4.41 -11.97 -6.56
CA MET A 350 3.30 -11.02 -6.49
C MET A 350 3.71 -9.63 -6.98
N LEU A 351 4.82 -9.08 -6.47
CA LEU A 351 5.28 -7.74 -6.88
C LEU A 351 5.58 -7.70 -8.39
N THR A 352 6.27 -8.73 -8.88
CA THR A 352 6.63 -8.84 -10.30
C THR A 352 5.39 -8.91 -11.18
N ASP A 353 4.46 -9.84 -10.89
CA ASP A 353 3.28 -10.06 -11.71
C ASP A 353 2.37 -8.82 -11.74
N VAL A 354 2.23 -8.13 -10.60
CA VAL A 354 1.45 -6.88 -10.53
C VAL A 354 2.13 -5.77 -11.33
N ALA A 355 3.45 -5.59 -11.20
CA ALA A 355 4.18 -4.58 -11.95
C ALA A 355 4.11 -4.83 -13.46
N VAL A 356 4.21 -6.09 -13.91
CA VAL A 356 4.08 -6.45 -15.33
C VAL A 356 2.70 -6.05 -15.87
N GLN A 357 1.62 -6.38 -15.16
CA GLN A 357 0.26 -6.00 -15.59
C GLN A 357 0.08 -4.49 -15.61
N TRP A 358 0.58 -3.79 -14.59
CA TRP A 358 0.47 -2.34 -14.50
C TRP A 358 1.21 -1.64 -15.64
N LEU A 359 2.49 -1.98 -15.85
CA LEU A 359 3.31 -1.37 -16.89
C LEU A 359 2.80 -1.70 -18.30
N ALA A 360 2.27 -2.91 -18.53
CA ALA A 360 1.61 -3.24 -19.79
C ALA A 360 0.44 -2.27 -20.06
N GLN A 361 -0.40 -2.00 -19.06
CA GLN A 361 -1.55 -1.11 -19.21
C GLN A 361 -1.15 0.37 -19.34
N THR A 362 -0.23 0.87 -18.50
CA THR A 362 0.04 2.32 -18.41
C THR A 362 1.20 2.79 -19.28
N VAL A 363 2.21 1.96 -19.50
CA VAL A 363 3.37 2.31 -20.33
C VAL A 363 3.14 1.84 -21.76
N ARG A 364 2.61 0.62 -21.98
CA ARG A 364 2.40 0.08 -23.33
C ARG A 364 1.01 0.34 -23.89
N GLY A 365 0.05 0.73 -23.06
CA GLY A 365 -1.34 0.97 -23.49
C GLY A 365 -2.10 -0.32 -23.80
N GLU A 366 -1.63 -1.45 -23.27
CA GLU A 366 -2.31 -2.74 -23.43
C GLU A 366 -3.58 -2.80 -22.57
N THR A 367 -4.54 -3.64 -22.93
CA THR A 367 -5.68 -3.95 -22.06
C THR A 367 -5.24 -4.92 -20.97
N GLY A 368 -5.70 -4.75 -19.73
CA GLY A 368 -5.35 -5.64 -18.63
C GLY A 368 -6.39 -5.67 -17.52
N ALA A 369 -6.09 -6.44 -16.48
CA ALA A 369 -7.03 -6.72 -15.40
C ALA A 369 -7.17 -5.57 -14.39
N ILE A 370 -6.21 -4.64 -14.31
CA ILE A 370 -6.28 -3.54 -13.35
C ILE A 370 -7.36 -2.54 -13.83
N PRO A 371 -8.34 -2.18 -12.98
CA PRO A 371 -9.53 -1.42 -13.38
C PRO A 371 -9.27 0.08 -13.56
N THR A 372 -8.42 0.43 -14.54
CA THR A 372 -8.02 1.81 -14.86
C THR A 372 -9.13 2.65 -15.48
N SER A 373 -10.08 2.02 -16.16
CA SER A 373 -11.30 2.68 -16.65
C SER A 373 -12.35 2.77 -15.54
N SER A 374 -13.12 3.87 -15.53
CA SER A 374 -14.25 4.07 -14.61
C SER A 374 -15.35 3.04 -14.78
N MET A 375 -15.51 2.50 -16.00
CA MET A 375 -16.52 1.50 -16.35
C MET A 375 -16.02 0.06 -16.22
N ALA A 376 -14.74 -0.16 -15.92
CA ALA A 376 -14.22 -1.51 -15.73
C ALA A 376 -14.86 -2.17 -14.50
N GLU A 377 -15.20 -3.46 -14.61
CA GLU A 377 -15.56 -4.27 -13.44
C GLU A 377 -14.40 -4.29 -12.44
N LEU A 378 -14.72 -4.41 -11.15
CA LEU A 378 -13.72 -4.57 -10.11
C LEU A 378 -13.38 -6.05 -9.97
N PRO A 379 -12.16 -6.51 -10.34
CA PRO A 379 -11.83 -7.92 -10.25
C PRO A 379 -11.81 -8.38 -8.81
N GLU A 380 -12.29 -9.60 -8.53
CA GLU A 380 -12.19 -10.18 -7.18
C GLU A 380 -10.74 -10.50 -6.78
N GLN A 381 -9.86 -10.60 -7.77
CA GLN A 381 -8.48 -11.01 -7.58
C GLN A 381 -7.53 -10.19 -8.44
N LEU A 382 -6.31 -10.01 -7.95
CA LEU A 382 -5.17 -9.51 -8.69
C LEU A 382 -4.08 -10.58 -8.65
N VAL A 383 -3.59 -10.99 -9.82
CA VAL A 383 -2.55 -12.05 -9.96
C VAL A 383 -2.88 -13.36 -9.18
N GLY A 384 -4.16 -13.72 -9.12
CA GLY A 384 -4.65 -14.91 -8.41
C GLY A 384 -4.80 -14.75 -6.89
N ILE A 385 -4.62 -13.53 -6.38
CA ILE A 385 -4.73 -13.20 -4.95
C ILE A 385 -6.01 -12.39 -4.75
N PRO A 386 -6.84 -12.66 -3.72
CA PRO A 386 -7.99 -11.81 -3.39
C PRO A 386 -7.60 -10.34 -3.26
N ALA A 387 -8.37 -9.45 -3.89
CA ALA A 387 -8.07 -8.04 -3.96
C ALA A 387 -9.22 -7.18 -3.45
N ARG A 388 -8.91 -6.16 -2.65
CA ARG A 388 -9.86 -5.11 -2.26
C ARG A 388 -9.39 -3.79 -2.84
N TRP A 389 -10.24 -3.15 -3.63
CA TRP A 389 -9.90 -1.98 -4.44
C TRP A 389 -10.47 -0.70 -3.83
N LEU A 390 -9.68 0.36 -3.81
CA LEU A 390 -10.13 1.74 -3.63
C LEU A 390 -9.70 2.54 -4.86
N ILE A 391 -10.63 3.19 -5.56
CA ILE A 391 -10.32 3.82 -6.85
C ILE A 391 -10.87 5.24 -6.92
N ALA A 392 -9.98 6.21 -7.09
CA ALA A 392 -10.31 7.54 -7.60
C ALA A 392 -10.28 7.49 -9.14
N PRO A 393 -11.42 7.60 -9.83
CA PRO A 393 -11.47 7.47 -11.28
C PRO A 393 -10.84 8.67 -11.99
N GLY A 394 -10.22 8.41 -13.16
CA GLY A 394 -9.56 9.41 -14.00
C GLY A 394 -10.48 10.04 -15.06
N VAL A 395 -11.75 10.29 -14.72
CA VAL A 395 -12.77 10.80 -15.65
C VAL A 395 -13.61 11.89 -14.99
N GLU A 396 -14.36 12.63 -15.82
CA GLU A 396 -15.36 13.59 -15.38
C GLU A 396 -16.45 12.90 -14.55
N ARG A 397 -16.85 13.55 -13.46
CA ARG A 397 -17.81 13.03 -12.50
C ARG A 397 -18.40 14.13 -11.64
N VAL A 398 -19.58 13.86 -11.08
CA VAL A 398 -20.14 14.59 -9.94
C VAL A 398 -19.82 13.78 -8.69
N SER A 399 -19.04 14.37 -7.79
CA SER A 399 -18.59 13.70 -6.56
C SER A 399 -19.22 14.31 -5.33
N TRP A 400 -19.64 13.44 -4.42
CA TRP A 400 -19.86 13.78 -3.02
C TRP A 400 -18.79 13.13 -2.16
N THR A 401 -18.24 13.87 -1.20
CA THR A 401 -17.33 13.33 -0.18
C THR A 401 -17.74 13.80 1.21
N ALA A 402 -17.64 12.92 2.20
CA ALA A 402 -17.81 13.32 3.59
C ALA A 402 -16.75 14.38 3.96
N SER A 403 -17.16 15.55 4.43
CA SER A 403 -16.25 16.61 4.88
C SER A 403 -16.75 17.22 6.17
N GLY A 404 -15.84 17.68 7.03
CA GLY A 404 -16.19 18.31 8.30
C GLY A 404 -16.90 19.66 8.18
N ASP A 405 -16.68 20.41 7.08
CA ASP A 405 -16.86 21.87 7.09
C ASP A 405 -17.75 22.49 5.99
N ALA A 406 -18.50 21.73 5.19
CA ALA A 406 -19.32 22.33 4.15
C ALA A 406 -20.79 22.47 4.57
N ALA A 407 -21.19 23.67 5.04
CA ALA A 407 -22.59 24.02 5.30
C ALA A 407 -23.47 24.01 4.03
N ASP A 408 -22.84 24.09 2.85
CA ASP A 408 -23.51 24.21 1.54
C ASP A 408 -23.22 23.04 0.57
N ALA A 409 -22.46 22.02 0.98
CA ALA A 409 -22.31 20.82 0.14
C ALA A 409 -23.55 19.93 0.32
N PRO A 410 -24.01 19.22 -0.73
CA PRO A 410 -25.02 18.18 -0.55
C PRO A 410 -24.55 17.23 0.54
N ALA A 411 -25.37 17.06 1.58
CA ALA A 411 -25.05 16.20 2.70
C ALA A 411 -25.71 14.84 2.50
N LEU A 412 -25.02 13.77 2.87
CA LEU A 412 -25.70 12.49 3.07
C LEU A 412 -26.59 12.64 4.30
N THR A 413 -27.91 12.48 4.12
CA THR A 413 -28.92 12.66 5.16
C THR A 413 -29.59 11.34 5.52
N ALA A 414 -30.20 11.27 6.71
CA ALA A 414 -30.87 10.06 7.17
C ALA A 414 -32.16 9.77 6.38
N LEU A 415 -32.38 8.50 6.03
CA LEU A 415 -33.54 8.01 5.30
C LEU A 415 -34.26 6.90 6.07
N ASN A 416 -35.59 7.01 6.19
CA ASN A 416 -36.50 5.95 6.70
C ASN A 416 -36.02 5.21 7.96
N GLY A 417 -35.68 5.97 9.02
CA GLY A 417 -35.25 5.39 10.29
C GLY A 417 -33.79 4.90 10.34
N GLY A 418 -33.03 5.07 9.25
CA GLY A 418 -31.57 5.08 9.30
C GLY A 418 -31.04 6.30 10.04
N SER A 419 -29.72 6.34 10.25
CA SER A 419 -29.02 7.51 10.81
C SER A 419 -27.78 7.81 9.99
N VAL A 420 -27.40 9.08 9.89
CA VAL A 420 -26.15 9.52 9.28
C VAL A 420 -25.46 10.50 10.22
N THR A 421 -24.19 10.23 10.52
CA THR A 421 -23.34 11.12 11.32
C THR A 421 -21.98 11.24 10.65
N THR A 422 -21.57 12.46 10.32
CA THR A 422 -20.20 12.72 9.83
C THR A 422 -19.22 12.73 11.01
N CYS A 423 -18.15 11.95 10.89
CA CYS A 423 -17.15 11.79 11.93
C CYS A 423 -15.80 11.34 11.35
N ARG A 424 -14.76 11.32 12.17
CA ARG A 424 -13.41 10.85 11.83
C ARG A 424 -13.00 9.69 12.73
N THR A 425 -12.33 8.69 12.15
CA THR A 425 -11.65 7.66 12.95
C THR A 425 -10.22 8.10 13.26
N TYR A 426 -9.82 7.95 14.51
CA TYR A 426 -8.48 8.29 15.00
C TYR A 426 -7.69 7.02 15.28
N ALA A 427 -6.38 7.14 15.53
CA ALA A 427 -5.58 5.99 15.94
C ALA A 427 -6.12 5.40 17.26
N ASP A 428 -6.20 4.07 17.35
CA ASP A 428 -6.81 3.38 18.50
C ASP A 428 -6.12 3.70 19.83
N MET A 429 -4.81 3.97 19.77
CA MET A 429 -3.99 4.30 20.94
C MET A 429 -3.92 5.82 21.21
N ASP A 430 -4.64 6.65 20.47
CA ASP A 430 -4.69 8.09 20.70
C ASP A 430 -5.57 8.40 21.94
N PRO A 431 -4.95 8.87 23.05
CA PRO A 431 -5.66 9.11 24.30
C PRO A 431 -6.55 10.36 24.27
N ASN A 432 -6.41 11.21 23.24
CA ASN A 432 -7.15 12.46 23.16
C ASN A 432 -8.63 12.21 22.85
N GLN A 433 -9.49 13.12 23.34
CA GLN A 433 -10.91 13.12 23.01
C GLN A 433 -11.18 14.16 21.94
N TYR A 434 -11.82 13.74 20.86
CA TYR A 434 -12.22 14.63 19.76
C TYR A 434 -13.73 14.64 19.62
N SER A 435 -14.32 15.83 19.42
CA SER A 435 -15.76 15.99 19.27
C SER A 435 -16.32 15.40 17.98
N ASP A 436 -15.47 15.23 16.97
CA ASP A 436 -15.79 14.62 15.68
C ASP A 436 -15.42 13.14 15.59
N ARG A 437 -15.00 12.51 16.70
CA ARG A 437 -14.62 11.09 16.72
C ARG A 437 -15.82 10.19 16.41
N CYS A 438 -15.63 9.24 15.49
CA CYS A 438 -16.64 8.21 15.24
C CYS A 438 -16.88 7.34 16.49
N PRO A 439 -18.12 6.88 16.73
CA PRO A 439 -18.37 5.91 17.78
C PRO A 439 -17.48 4.68 17.61
N TYR A 440 -16.81 4.26 18.69
CA TYR A 440 -16.03 3.03 18.66
C TYR A 440 -16.98 1.83 18.47
N PRO A 441 -16.78 1.01 17.43
CA PRO A 441 -17.46 -0.27 17.38
C PRO A 441 -16.98 -1.16 18.53
N GLU A 442 -17.87 -2.01 19.06
CA GLU A 442 -17.50 -3.00 20.09
C GLU A 442 -16.49 -4.04 19.55
N VAL A 443 -16.59 -4.35 18.26
CA VAL A 443 -15.78 -5.34 17.54
C VAL A 443 -15.47 -4.85 16.12
N GLY A 444 -14.26 -5.14 15.63
CA GLY A 444 -13.75 -4.69 14.35
C GLY A 444 -13.23 -3.25 14.37
N VAL A 445 -12.17 -2.95 13.61
CA VAL A 445 -11.54 -1.62 13.55
C VAL A 445 -11.63 -1.08 12.12
N LEU A 446 -12.04 0.19 11.97
CA LEU A 446 -11.96 0.90 10.70
C LEU A 446 -10.65 1.68 10.62
N SER A 447 -9.71 1.19 9.83
CA SER A 447 -8.45 1.86 9.48
C SER A 447 -8.71 2.92 8.41
N SER A 448 -9.13 4.10 8.88
CA SER A 448 -9.24 5.35 8.14
C SER A 448 -8.79 6.51 9.02
N ARG A 449 -8.30 7.59 8.40
CA ARG A 449 -7.99 8.87 9.08
C ARG A 449 -8.76 10.05 8.50
N SER A 450 -9.55 9.80 7.46
CA SER A 450 -10.40 10.79 6.80
C SER A 450 -11.77 10.92 7.45
N PHE A 451 -12.47 12.02 7.16
CA PHE A 451 -13.89 12.12 7.46
C PHE A 451 -14.69 11.07 6.69
N THR A 452 -15.65 10.47 7.38
CA THR A 452 -16.63 9.54 6.80
C THR A 452 -18.01 9.87 7.34
N ALA A 453 -19.05 9.49 6.60
CA ALA A 453 -20.41 9.45 7.10
C ALA A 453 -20.68 8.05 7.66
N ALA A 454 -20.83 7.94 8.97
CA ALA A 454 -21.29 6.73 9.63
C ALA A 454 -22.80 6.57 9.40
N VAL A 455 -23.19 5.51 8.71
CA VAL A 455 -24.57 5.24 8.30
C VAL A 455 -25.07 3.95 8.97
N THR A 456 -26.19 4.06 9.69
CA THR A 456 -26.95 2.90 10.17
C THR A 456 -27.94 2.48 9.09
N LEU A 457 -27.79 1.26 8.59
CA LEU A 457 -28.65 0.64 7.59
C LEU A 457 -29.75 -0.19 8.25
N THR A 458 -30.98 0.00 7.79
CA THR A 458 -32.17 -0.77 8.19
C THR A 458 -32.90 -1.29 6.95
N ASP A 459 -33.95 -2.08 7.13
CA ASP A 459 -34.78 -2.55 6.02
C ASP A 459 -35.46 -1.36 5.30
N GLY A 460 -34.91 -0.96 4.15
CA GLY A 460 -35.38 0.21 3.39
C GLY A 460 -34.99 1.57 3.95
N GLY A 461 -34.15 1.63 4.99
CA GLY A 461 -33.60 2.86 5.57
C GLY A 461 -32.07 2.89 5.59
N GLY A 462 -31.51 4.09 5.72
CA GLY A 462 -30.07 4.34 5.63
C GLY A 462 -29.74 5.80 5.35
N GLY A 463 -28.99 6.06 4.29
CA GLY A 463 -28.59 7.41 3.85
C GLY A 463 -29.21 7.81 2.51
N HIS A 464 -29.44 9.10 2.31
CA HIS A 464 -29.90 9.73 1.07
C HIS A 464 -28.97 10.88 0.68
N LEU A 465 -28.54 10.91 -0.57
CA LEU A 465 -27.72 11.96 -1.15
C LEU A 465 -28.51 12.68 -2.25
N ASP A 466 -28.80 13.96 -2.05
CA ASP A 466 -29.24 14.85 -3.13
C ASP A 466 -28.10 15.08 -4.11
N THR A 467 -28.40 15.06 -5.41
CA THR A 467 -27.40 15.31 -6.46
C THR A 467 -28.02 16.03 -7.66
N ASP A 468 -27.18 16.48 -8.57
CA ASP A 468 -27.57 17.16 -9.81
C ASP A 468 -26.60 16.72 -10.91
N ALA A 469 -26.80 15.51 -11.42
CA ALA A 469 -25.88 14.87 -12.36
C ALA A 469 -26.60 14.43 -13.65
N HIS A 470 -26.03 14.79 -14.79
CA HIS A 470 -26.54 14.43 -16.11
C HIS A 470 -25.66 13.36 -16.76
N ASP A 471 -26.25 12.57 -17.66
CA ASP A 471 -25.53 11.60 -18.49
C ASP A 471 -24.69 10.60 -17.67
N VAL A 472 -25.21 10.20 -16.51
CA VAL A 472 -24.53 9.30 -15.56
C VAL A 472 -24.50 7.89 -16.14
N GLN A 473 -23.31 7.32 -16.33
CA GLN A 473 -23.13 5.97 -16.86
C GLN A 473 -22.88 4.94 -15.76
N SER A 474 -22.19 5.33 -14.70
CA SER A 474 -21.92 4.48 -13.56
C SER A 474 -21.85 5.28 -12.27
N LEU A 475 -21.96 4.56 -11.17
CA LEU A 475 -21.85 5.10 -9.83
C LEU A 475 -20.80 4.28 -9.06
N ALA A 476 -19.92 4.97 -8.33
CA ALA A 476 -19.00 4.33 -7.40
C ALA A 476 -19.29 4.80 -5.98
N VAL A 477 -19.35 3.87 -5.03
CA VAL A 477 -19.47 4.16 -3.60
C VAL A 477 -18.19 3.74 -2.90
N HIS A 478 -17.57 4.67 -2.17
CA HIS A 478 -16.34 4.44 -1.42
C HIS A 478 -16.70 4.26 0.05
N LEU A 479 -16.64 3.03 0.56
CA LEU A 479 -17.14 2.69 1.88
C LEU A 479 -16.40 1.52 2.54
N ALA A 480 -16.70 1.29 3.82
CA ALA A 480 -16.32 0.11 4.57
C ALA A 480 -17.42 -0.24 5.58
N PRO A 481 -17.55 -1.51 6.00
CA PRO A 481 -18.31 -1.86 7.21
C PRO A 481 -17.74 -1.16 8.44
N THR A 482 -18.59 -0.80 9.40
CA THR A 482 -18.13 -0.37 10.73
C THR A 482 -18.38 -1.50 11.72
N GLY A 483 -17.40 -2.38 11.81
CA GLY A 483 -17.35 -3.45 12.80
C GLY A 483 -17.79 -4.83 12.30
N ASP A 484 -17.60 -5.82 13.16
CA ASP A 484 -17.86 -7.23 12.87
C ASP A 484 -19.35 -7.57 12.96
N ARG A 485 -19.77 -8.59 12.21
CA ARG A 485 -21.17 -9.03 12.21
C ARG A 485 -21.44 -10.18 13.18
N ALA A 486 -22.41 -9.99 14.07
CA ALA A 486 -22.87 -11.02 15.00
C ALA A 486 -23.94 -11.98 14.41
N ASP A 487 -24.51 -11.64 13.26
CA ASP A 487 -25.61 -12.38 12.62
C ASP A 487 -25.15 -13.51 11.68
N GLY A 488 -23.83 -13.71 11.54
CA GLY A 488 -23.25 -14.75 10.72
C GLY A 488 -23.25 -14.48 9.21
N LEU A 489 -23.67 -13.29 8.76
CA LEU A 489 -23.54 -12.92 7.36
C LEU A 489 -22.07 -12.67 7.01
N THR A 490 -21.69 -13.05 5.79
CA THR A 490 -20.33 -12.90 5.27
C THR A 490 -20.01 -11.48 4.79
N HIS A 491 -21.02 -10.61 4.68
CA HIS A 491 -20.90 -9.22 4.26
C HIS A 491 -22.04 -8.38 4.83
N THR A 492 -21.85 -7.07 4.91
CA THR A 492 -22.92 -6.13 5.25
C THR A 492 -23.84 -5.92 4.05
N PRO A 493 -25.16 -6.16 4.16
CA PRO A 493 -26.10 -5.93 3.06
C PRO A 493 -26.19 -4.45 2.71
N LEU A 494 -26.07 -4.13 1.41
CA LEU A 494 -26.27 -2.79 0.89
C LEU A 494 -27.13 -2.86 -0.37
N ARG A 495 -28.13 -1.98 -0.44
CA ARG A 495 -28.95 -1.73 -1.61
C ARG A 495 -28.78 -0.27 -2.03
N VAL A 496 -28.44 -0.05 -3.29
CA VAL A 496 -28.30 1.28 -3.88
C VAL A 496 -29.46 1.55 -4.81
N VAL A 497 -30.10 2.72 -4.67
CA VAL A 497 -31.19 3.15 -5.55
C VAL A 497 -30.90 4.54 -6.10
N VAL A 498 -30.96 4.69 -7.40
CA VAL A 498 -30.86 5.98 -8.09
C VAL A 498 -32.26 6.51 -8.38
N THR A 499 -32.48 7.79 -8.12
CA THR A 499 -33.72 8.50 -8.46
C THR A 499 -33.44 9.53 -9.55
N ALA A 500 -34.18 9.43 -10.65
CA ALA A 500 -34.12 10.39 -11.76
C ALA A 500 -35.12 11.55 -11.56
N ALA A 501 -34.90 12.66 -12.26
CA ALA A 501 -35.71 13.88 -12.17
C ALA A 501 -37.19 13.69 -12.57
N ASP A 502 -37.49 12.66 -13.37
CA ASP A 502 -38.86 12.27 -13.75
C ASP A 502 -39.58 11.45 -12.65
N GLY A 503 -38.90 11.15 -11.55
CA GLY A 503 -39.38 10.33 -10.44
C GLY A 503 -39.14 8.84 -10.60
N SER A 504 -38.53 8.39 -11.71
CA SER A 504 -38.15 6.99 -11.92
C SER A 504 -37.08 6.57 -10.92
N ARG A 505 -37.15 5.31 -10.46
CA ARG A 505 -36.23 4.76 -9.45
C ARG A 505 -35.60 3.46 -9.97
N TYR A 506 -34.28 3.40 -9.90
CA TYR A 506 -33.48 2.29 -10.42
C TYR A 506 -32.71 1.64 -9.27
N VAL A 507 -33.00 0.38 -8.97
CA VAL A 507 -32.20 -0.41 -8.03
C VAL A 507 -30.96 -0.89 -8.75
N LEU A 508 -29.79 -0.58 -8.21
CA LEU A 508 -28.53 -0.93 -8.85
C LEU A 508 -27.94 -2.19 -8.23
N GLU A 509 -27.48 -3.07 -9.11
CA GLU A 509 -26.68 -4.24 -8.74
C GLU A 509 -25.19 -3.90 -8.83
N PRO A 510 -24.36 -4.38 -7.89
CA PRO A 510 -22.93 -4.18 -7.96
C PRO A 510 -22.34 -4.93 -9.16
N SER A 511 -21.36 -4.31 -9.84
CA SER A 511 -20.61 -4.87 -10.97
C SER A 511 -19.60 -5.98 -10.58
N GLY A 512 -19.88 -6.70 -9.49
CA GLY A 512 -19.00 -7.70 -8.89
C GLY A 512 -19.46 -8.08 -7.49
N ARG A 513 -18.67 -8.90 -6.79
CA ARG A 513 -18.93 -9.23 -5.38
C ARG A 513 -18.68 -8.03 -4.47
N LEU A 514 -19.40 -8.01 -3.35
CA LEU A 514 -19.30 -6.99 -2.30
C LEU A 514 -18.06 -7.20 -1.40
N GLU A 515 -16.87 -7.42 -1.96
CA GLU A 515 -15.63 -7.59 -1.18
C GLU A 515 -15.31 -6.34 -0.34
N ALA A 516 -15.77 -5.16 -0.76
CA ALA A 516 -15.72 -3.94 0.04
C ALA A 516 -16.47 -4.07 1.38
N LEU A 517 -17.57 -4.82 1.42
CA LEU A 517 -18.48 -5.00 2.56
C LEU A 517 -18.30 -6.32 3.31
N ARG A 518 -17.32 -7.13 2.91
CA ARG A 518 -17.05 -8.44 3.53
C ARG A 518 -16.74 -8.28 5.01
N ASN A 519 -17.29 -9.17 5.83
CA ASN A 519 -16.92 -9.33 7.25
C ASN A 519 -15.53 -9.99 7.32
N LEU A 520 -14.59 -9.32 7.98
CA LEU A 520 -13.19 -9.76 8.10
C LEU A 520 -12.86 -10.36 9.47
N ALA A 521 -13.84 -10.46 10.36
CA ALA A 521 -13.68 -11.13 11.63
C ALA A 521 -13.21 -12.58 11.46
N ARG A 522 -12.33 -13.01 12.34
CA ARG A 522 -11.90 -14.40 12.51
C ARG A 522 -12.38 -14.90 13.87
N ALA A 523 -12.26 -16.21 14.11
CA ALA A 523 -12.71 -16.82 15.36
C ALA A 523 -11.97 -16.28 16.60
N ASP A 524 -10.77 -15.75 16.41
CA ASP A 524 -9.81 -15.30 17.42
C ASP A 524 -9.39 -13.84 17.27
N ALA A 525 -9.89 -13.14 16.25
CA ALA A 525 -9.50 -11.76 15.97
C ALA A 525 -10.65 -10.94 15.39
N ASN A 526 -10.74 -9.69 15.81
CA ASN A 526 -11.62 -8.68 15.23
C ASN A 526 -11.20 -8.39 13.77
N GLY A 527 -12.15 -7.98 12.93
CA GLY A 527 -11.85 -7.56 11.56
C GLY A 527 -11.13 -6.21 11.48
N ASP A 528 -10.19 -6.06 10.55
CA ASP A 528 -9.56 -4.77 10.22
C ASP A 528 -10.03 -4.30 8.84
N TYR A 529 -10.85 -3.26 8.84
CA TYR A 529 -11.54 -2.71 7.69
C TYR A 529 -10.84 -1.46 7.17
N THR A 530 -10.80 -1.32 5.86
CA THR A 530 -10.27 -0.16 5.15
C THR A 530 -11.31 0.24 4.11
N LEU A 531 -11.38 1.53 3.76
CA LEU A 531 -12.28 2.01 2.70
C LEU A 531 -11.96 1.31 1.38
N ALA A 532 -13.01 0.88 0.68
CA ALA A 532 -12.96 0.22 -0.61
C ALA A 532 -14.10 0.73 -1.51
N THR A 533 -14.03 0.44 -2.79
CA THR A 533 -14.98 0.90 -3.80
C THR A 533 -15.93 -0.22 -4.21
N ILE A 534 -17.20 0.10 -4.36
CA ILE A 534 -18.19 -0.71 -5.08
C ILE A 534 -18.62 0.10 -6.30
N ARG A 535 -18.61 -0.52 -7.48
CA ARG A 535 -19.09 0.09 -8.72
C ARG A 535 -20.44 -0.48 -9.12
N PHE A 536 -21.29 0.37 -9.64
CA PHE A 536 -22.62 0.09 -10.13
C PHE A 536 -22.74 0.65 -11.55
N VAL A 537 -23.21 -0.16 -12.49
CA VAL A 537 -23.51 0.31 -13.84
C VAL A 537 -24.98 0.69 -13.88
N LEU A 538 -25.29 1.88 -14.41
CA LEU A 538 -26.69 2.27 -14.59
C LEU A 538 -27.28 1.47 -15.75
N PRO A 539 -28.54 1.00 -15.65
CA PRO A 539 -29.21 0.36 -16.78
C PRO A 539 -29.30 1.35 -17.96
N GLU A 540 -29.39 0.83 -19.19
CA GLU A 540 -29.39 1.64 -20.41
C GLU A 540 -30.48 2.71 -20.39
N GLU A 541 -31.67 2.40 -19.86
CA GLU A 541 -32.75 3.37 -19.68
C GLU A 541 -32.44 4.52 -18.70
N ALA A 542 -31.49 4.33 -17.77
CA ALA A 542 -31.07 5.34 -16.79
C ALA A 542 -29.80 6.10 -17.21
N ALA A 543 -29.00 5.57 -18.14
CA ALA A 543 -27.66 6.07 -18.47
C ALA A 543 -27.61 7.48 -19.09
N SER A 544 -28.76 8.01 -19.51
CA SER A 544 -28.94 9.37 -20.05
C SER A 544 -29.90 10.23 -19.22
N THR A 545 -30.27 9.74 -18.03
CA THR A 545 -31.21 10.45 -17.17
C THR A 545 -30.51 11.49 -16.31
N HIS A 546 -31.27 12.53 -15.96
CA HIS A 546 -30.87 13.49 -14.94
C HIS A 546 -31.07 12.84 -13.57
N VAL A 547 -29.99 12.43 -12.94
CA VAL A 547 -29.98 11.84 -11.60
C VAL A 547 -30.06 12.94 -10.56
N VAL A 548 -31.05 12.85 -9.67
CA VAL A 548 -31.33 13.83 -8.62
C VAL A 548 -31.17 13.29 -7.20
N GLY A 549 -31.06 11.96 -7.05
CA GLY A 549 -30.87 11.36 -5.73
C GLY A 549 -30.25 9.97 -5.76
N VAL A 550 -29.51 9.64 -4.70
CA VAL A 550 -28.94 8.31 -4.45
C VAL A 550 -29.30 7.86 -3.03
N ASP A 551 -29.99 6.73 -2.92
CA ASP A 551 -30.28 6.10 -1.63
C ASP A 551 -29.31 4.95 -1.36
N LEU A 552 -28.75 4.90 -0.15
CA LEU A 552 -27.93 3.81 0.39
C LEU A 552 -28.69 3.16 1.55
N THR A 553 -29.27 1.97 1.33
CA THR A 553 -30.17 1.31 2.30
C THR A 553 -29.74 -0.12 2.62
N GLY A 554 -30.23 -0.66 3.74
CA GLY A 554 -29.96 -2.04 4.14
C GLY A 554 -31.01 -3.04 3.67
N GLY A 555 -30.70 -4.32 3.87
CA GLY A 555 -31.69 -5.40 3.89
C GLY A 555 -32.26 -5.66 5.30
N PRO A 556 -33.07 -6.72 5.48
CA PRO A 556 -33.72 -7.03 6.77
C PRO A 556 -32.77 -7.18 7.96
N ALA A 557 -31.54 -7.65 7.72
CA ALA A 557 -30.51 -7.81 8.74
C ALA A 557 -29.82 -6.49 9.13
N GLY A 558 -30.01 -5.42 8.32
CA GLY A 558 -29.36 -4.13 8.51
C GLY A 558 -27.82 -4.21 8.59
N GLY A 559 -27.23 -3.17 9.16
CA GLY A 559 -25.80 -3.10 9.41
C GLY A 559 -25.33 -1.67 9.55
N ASN A 560 -24.02 -1.49 9.67
CA ASN A 560 -23.42 -0.17 9.76
C ASN A 560 -22.28 -0.07 8.74
N ILE A 561 -22.22 1.05 8.04
CA ILE A 561 -21.18 1.36 7.06
C ILE A 561 -20.61 2.75 7.34
N SER A 562 -19.35 2.97 6.96
CA SER A 562 -18.74 4.29 6.84
C SER A 562 -18.59 4.60 5.37
N VAL A 563 -19.22 5.69 4.91
CA VAL A 563 -19.15 6.15 3.52
C VAL A 563 -18.22 7.35 3.44
N ARG A 564 -17.16 7.24 2.64
CA ARG A 564 -16.23 8.35 2.37
C ARG A 564 -16.71 9.21 1.21
N GLY A 565 -17.27 8.59 0.17
CA GLY A 565 -17.76 9.34 -0.99
C GLY A 565 -18.63 8.53 -1.93
N VAL A 566 -19.30 9.24 -2.83
CA VAL A 566 -20.13 8.72 -3.91
C VAL A 566 -19.77 9.50 -5.18
N ASP A 567 -19.32 8.79 -6.20
CA ASP A 567 -18.97 9.34 -7.50
C ASP A 567 -20.01 8.94 -8.54
N LEU A 568 -20.63 9.91 -9.21
CA LEU A 568 -21.48 9.71 -10.37
C LEU A 568 -20.67 10.02 -11.63
N VAL A 569 -20.26 8.97 -12.34
CA VAL A 569 -19.41 9.06 -13.53
C VAL A 569 -20.27 9.43 -14.74
N THR A 570 -19.92 10.51 -15.42
CA THR A 570 -20.67 11.04 -16.56
C THR A 570 -20.02 10.64 -17.87
N ALA A 571 -20.82 10.55 -18.94
CA ALA A 571 -20.27 10.48 -20.29
C ALA A 571 -19.46 11.77 -20.55
N GLY A 572 -18.13 11.66 -20.66
CA GLY A 572 -17.28 12.81 -21.00
C GLY A 572 -17.77 13.46 -22.31
N ARG A 573 -17.97 14.77 -22.29
CA ARG A 573 -18.47 15.53 -23.45
C ARG A 573 -17.47 15.62 -24.60
#